data_AF-A0A943KFT8-F1
#
_entry.id   AF-A0A943KFT8-F1
#
_cell.length_a   1.000
_cell.length_b   1.000
_cell.length_c   1.000
_cell.angle_alpha   90.00
_cell.angle_beta   90.00
_cell.angle_gamma   90.00
#
_symmetry.space_group_name_H-M   'P 1'
#
loop_
_entity.id
_entity.type
_entity.pdbx_description
1 polymer ?
#
loop_
_entity_poly.entity_id
_entity_poly.type
_entity_poly.pdbx_seq_one_letter_code
_entity_poly.pdbx_strand_id
1 'polypeptide(L)'
;MTRNDFLNALYRALLYLPAKERQEIMQDYEEHFAAGLEQGKTEEEICRALGDPGEIAQTYLQQSKAGEDGAYQASSAAPRSPAGEATAPIRPCPSAVADNGNRVLYTVLFILDMIFFALPGIPGGFALAAAGAAILITSVAAGIFASSALLALCFISLSIALISAGVLAILLIIWSLRACYQRMR
;
A
#
# COMPACT_ATOMS: atom_id res chain seq x y z
N MET A 1 -0.67 -13.80 27.34
CA MET A 1 -0.45 -14.94 26.44
C MET A 1 0.94 -14.77 25.85
N THR A 2 1.67 -15.86 25.64
CA THR A 2 2.99 -15.78 24.99
C THR A 2 2.81 -15.66 23.48
N ARG A 3 3.86 -15.25 22.75
CA ARG A 3 3.86 -15.21 21.28
C ARG A 3 3.40 -16.55 20.69
N ASN A 4 3.92 -17.66 21.23
CA ASN A 4 3.65 -18.99 20.73
C ASN A 4 2.20 -19.41 20.96
N ASP A 5 1.61 -19.04 22.11
CA ASP A 5 0.20 -19.31 22.41
C ASP A 5 -0.73 -18.58 21.43
N PHE A 6 -0.43 -17.31 21.14
CA PHE A 6 -1.21 -16.49 20.20
C PHE A 6 -1.15 -17.06 18.78
N LEU A 7 0.05 -17.36 18.28
CA LEU A 7 0.24 -17.92 16.93
C LEU A 7 -0.41 -19.30 16.81
N ASN A 8 -0.37 -20.14 17.86
CA ASN A 8 -1.04 -21.44 17.84
C ASN A 8 -2.57 -21.30 17.81
N ALA A 9 -3.13 -20.38 18.60
CA ALA A 9 -4.55 -20.09 18.62
C ALA A 9 -5.03 -19.55 17.26
N LEU A 10 -4.26 -18.63 16.67
CA LEU A 10 -4.51 -18.08 15.34
C LEU A 10 -4.46 -19.18 14.29
N TYR A 11 -3.43 -20.05 14.29
CA TYR A 11 -3.31 -21.16 13.35
C TYR A 11 -4.53 -22.09 13.35
N ARG A 12 -5.02 -22.44 14.56
CA ARG A 12 -6.18 -23.32 14.74
C ARG A 12 -7.45 -22.68 14.19
N ALA A 13 -7.62 -21.38 14.40
CA ALA A 13 -8.77 -20.64 13.91
C ALA A 13 -8.74 -20.48 12.37
N LEU A 14 -7.55 -20.45 11.76
CA LEU A 14 -7.36 -20.40 10.30
C LEU A 14 -7.37 -21.77 9.59
N LEU A 15 -7.69 -22.88 10.27
CA LEU A 15 -7.70 -24.21 9.63
C LEU A 15 -8.69 -24.33 8.46
N TYR A 16 -9.71 -23.48 8.43
CA TYR A 16 -10.70 -23.42 7.36
C TYR A 16 -10.22 -22.64 6.12
N LEU A 17 -9.05 -21.97 6.16
CA LEU A 17 -8.42 -21.33 5.01
C LEU A 17 -7.49 -22.28 4.24
N PRO A 18 -7.23 -22.02 2.95
CA PRO A 18 -6.21 -22.72 2.18
C PRO A 18 -4.84 -22.65 2.88
N ALA A 19 -4.05 -23.73 2.75
CA ALA A 19 -2.76 -23.84 3.41
C ALA A 19 -1.80 -22.69 3.08
N LYS A 20 -1.88 -22.15 1.86
CA LYS A 20 -1.07 -21.03 1.37
C LYS A 20 -1.41 -19.72 2.11
N GLU A 21 -2.68 -19.33 2.13
CA GLU A 21 -3.16 -18.11 2.82
C GLU A 21 -2.88 -18.17 4.32
N ARG A 22 -3.09 -19.34 4.94
CA ARG A 22 -2.77 -19.55 6.35
C ARG A 22 -1.28 -19.35 6.65
N GLN A 23 -0.39 -19.79 5.75
CA GLN A 23 1.05 -19.64 5.93
C GLN A 23 1.50 -18.18 5.74
N GLU A 24 0.92 -17.48 4.77
CA GLU A 24 1.14 -16.04 4.55
C GLU A 24 0.69 -15.24 5.78
N ILE A 25 -0.52 -15.49 6.30
CA ILE A 25 -1.03 -14.83 7.50
C ILE A 25 -0.15 -15.16 8.72
N MET A 26 0.31 -16.40 8.87
CA MET A 26 1.19 -16.75 9.98
C MET A 26 2.51 -15.98 9.93
N GLN A 27 3.11 -15.87 8.74
CA GLN A 27 4.37 -15.17 8.55
C GLN A 27 4.24 -13.67 8.88
N ASP A 28 3.16 -13.02 8.43
CA ASP A 28 2.92 -11.61 8.72
C ASP A 28 2.87 -11.33 10.24
N TYR A 29 2.16 -12.18 11.00
CA TYR A 29 2.09 -12.03 12.45
C TYR A 29 3.41 -12.36 13.14
N GLU A 30 4.18 -13.34 12.64
CA GLU A 30 5.52 -13.61 13.15
C GLU A 30 6.47 -12.41 13.00
N GLU A 31 6.46 -11.76 11.84
CA GLU A 31 7.23 -10.53 11.58
C GLU A 31 6.75 -9.37 12.46
N HIS A 32 5.44 -9.27 12.72
CA HIS A 32 4.86 -8.25 13.59
C HIS A 32 5.28 -8.42 15.07
N PHE A 33 5.40 -9.66 15.54
CA PHE A 33 5.95 -9.95 16.87
C PHE A 33 7.46 -9.64 16.93
N ALA A 34 8.21 -9.96 15.89
CA ALA A 34 9.65 -9.65 15.82
C ALA A 34 9.89 -8.12 15.87
N ALA A 35 9.16 -7.35 15.07
CA ALA A 35 9.26 -5.89 15.07
C ALA A 35 8.84 -5.27 16.41
N GLY A 36 7.84 -5.84 17.09
CA GLY A 36 7.43 -5.39 18.43
C GLY A 36 8.50 -5.64 19.49
N LEU A 37 9.18 -6.78 19.42
CA LEU A 37 10.30 -7.12 20.31
C LEU A 37 11.51 -6.20 20.07
N GLU A 38 11.82 -5.88 18.82
CA GLU A 38 12.91 -4.92 18.48
C GLU A 38 12.62 -3.50 18.99
N GLN A 39 11.34 -3.13 19.11
CA GLN A 39 10.90 -1.87 19.72
C GLN A 39 10.93 -1.88 21.26
N GLY A 40 11.36 -2.97 21.88
CA GLY A 40 11.44 -3.12 23.33
C GLY A 40 10.09 -3.40 24.01
N LYS A 41 9.06 -3.81 23.25
CA LYS A 41 7.76 -4.22 23.82
C LYS A 41 7.81 -5.68 24.26
N THR A 42 7.06 -5.99 25.31
CA THR A 42 6.92 -7.37 25.79
C THR A 42 5.95 -8.16 24.92
N GLU A 43 6.09 -9.50 24.88
CA GLU A 43 5.18 -10.35 24.11
C GLU A 43 3.73 -10.16 24.54
N GLU A 44 3.48 -9.98 25.84
CA GLU A 44 2.15 -9.76 26.39
C GLU A 44 1.54 -8.43 25.92
N GLU A 45 2.32 -7.37 25.78
CA GLU A 45 1.87 -6.08 25.26
C GLU A 45 1.52 -6.14 23.78
N ILE A 46 2.33 -6.84 22.99
CA ILE A 46 2.08 -7.06 21.56
C ILE A 46 0.78 -7.86 21.39
N CYS A 47 0.64 -8.94 22.15
CA CYS A 47 -0.58 -9.74 22.23
C CYS A 47 -1.83 -8.90 22.57
N ARG A 48 -1.71 -8.00 23.55
CA ARG A 48 -2.81 -7.12 23.97
C ARG A 48 -3.17 -6.07 22.93
N ALA A 49 -2.18 -5.61 22.16
CA ALA A 49 -2.36 -4.68 21.06
C ALA A 49 -2.97 -5.33 19.81
N LEU A 50 -2.65 -6.60 19.55
CA LEU A 50 -3.21 -7.38 18.44
C LEU A 50 -4.66 -7.82 18.70
N GLY A 51 -5.03 -8.09 19.95
CA GLY A 51 -6.40 -8.46 20.32
C GLY A 51 -6.63 -9.97 20.34
N ASP A 52 -7.86 -10.42 20.03
CA ASP A 52 -8.21 -11.83 20.08
C ASP A 52 -7.87 -12.57 18.76
N PRO A 53 -7.08 -13.66 18.78
CA PRO A 53 -6.68 -14.38 17.58
C PRO A 53 -7.87 -15.03 16.85
N GLY A 54 -8.97 -15.33 17.55
CA GLY A 54 -10.18 -15.88 16.95
C GLY A 54 -10.96 -14.84 16.14
N GLU A 55 -11.07 -13.60 16.63
CA GLU A 55 -11.72 -12.50 15.89
C GLU A 55 -10.94 -12.13 14.62
N ILE A 56 -9.61 -12.13 14.72
CA ILE A 56 -8.71 -11.92 13.58
C ILE A 56 -8.98 -12.99 12.51
N ALA A 57 -8.97 -14.26 12.90
CA ALA A 57 -9.22 -15.37 11.99
C ALA A 57 -10.62 -15.32 11.33
N GLN A 58 -11.65 -14.93 12.10
CA GLN A 58 -13.00 -14.77 11.56
C GLN A 58 -13.08 -13.67 10.50
N THR A 59 -12.30 -12.60 10.65
CA THR A 59 -12.22 -11.53 9.66
C THR A 59 -11.68 -12.06 8.33
N TYR A 60 -10.60 -12.84 8.36
CA TYR A 60 -10.04 -13.47 7.16
C TYR A 60 -11.00 -14.50 6.54
N LEU A 61 -11.70 -15.30 7.37
CA LEU A 61 -12.70 -16.25 6.91
C LEU A 61 -13.92 -15.61 6.24
N GLN A 62 -14.34 -14.43 6.71
CA GLN A 62 -15.44 -13.69 6.10
C GLN A 62 -15.01 -13.07 4.77
N GLN A 63 -13.78 -12.57 4.69
CA GLN A 63 -13.19 -12.05 3.45
C GLN A 63 -13.02 -13.14 2.39
N SER A 64 -12.62 -14.35 2.78
CA SER A 64 -12.50 -15.48 1.84
C SER A 64 -13.88 -15.92 1.31
N LYS A 65 -14.90 -16.01 2.19
CA LYS A 65 -16.26 -16.37 1.80
C LYS A 65 -16.95 -15.32 0.91
N ALA A 66 -16.72 -14.04 1.17
CA ALA A 66 -17.25 -12.96 0.34
C ALA A 66 -16.69 -12.97 -1.10
N GLY A 67 -15.56 -13.66 -1.33
CA GLY A 67 -15.02 -13.91 -2.67
C GLY A 67 -15.64 -15.12 -3.39
N GLU A 68 -16.36 -16.00 -2.69
CA GLU A 68 -16.93 -17.24 -3.24
C GLU A 68 -18.40 -17.09 -3.72
N ASP A 69 -19.15 -16.07 -3.27
CA ASP A 69 -20.55 -15.85 -3.69
C ASP A 69 -20.72 -15.42 -5.17
N GLY A 70 -19.63 -15.25 -5.92
CA GLY A 70 -19.63 -14.85 -7.34
C GLY A 70 -19.54 -15.99 -8.36
N ALA A 71 -19.42 -17.27 -7.95
CA ALA A 71 -18.97 -18.33 -8.86
C ALA A 71 -19.90 -19.52 -9.08
N TYR A 72 -21.15 -19.51 -8.60
CA TYR A 72 -22.06 -20.64 -8.83
C TYR A 72 -23.53 -20.25 -9.06
N GLN A 73 -23.83 -19.58 -10.18
CA GLN A 73 -25.17 -19.74 -10.77
C GLN A 73 -25.24 -19.42 -12.27
N ALA A 74 -25.07 -20.48 -13.08
CA ALA A 74 -25.93 -20.76 -14.25
C ALA A 74 -25.50 -22.07 -14.90
N SER A 75 -25.79 -23.22 -14.28
CA SER A 75 -26.15 -24.41 -15.05
C SER A 75 -26.82 -25.46 -14.17
N SER A 76 -28.14 -25.32 -14.03
CA SER A 76 -28.99 -26.44 -13.63
C SER A 76 -30.43 -26.23 -14.13
N ALA A 77 -30.69 -26.64 -15.36
CA ALA A 77 -31.99 -27.09 -15.85
C ALA A 77 -31.82 -28.05 -17.05
N ALA A 78 -31.76 -29.35 -16.70
CA ALA A 78 -31.96 -30.64 -17.42
C ALA A 78 -32.52 -30.72 -18.88
N PRO A 79 -32.61 -31.93 -19.52
CA PRO A 79 -31.74 -33.12 -19.56
C PRO A 79 -31.51 -33.66 -21.00
N ARG A 80 -30.33 -34.25 -21.34
CA ARG A 80 -30.21 -35.21 -22.46
C ARG A 80 -29.12 -36.25 -22.19
N SER A 81 -29.53 -37.52 -22.05
CA SER A 81 -28.67 -38.71 -22.20
C SER A 81 -28.71 -39.19 -23.67
N PRO A 82 -27.95 -40.24 -24.07
CA PRO A 82 -26.50 -40.41 -23.98
C PRO A 82 -25.92 -40.79 -25.37
N ALA A 83 -24.74 -40.30 -25.76
CA ALA A 83 -23.92 -40.95 -26.81
C ALA A 83 -22.58 -40.25 -26.98
N GLY A 84 -21.51 -41.03 -27.10
CA GLY A 84 -20.31 -40.58 -27.81
C GLY A 84 -19.11 -40.29 -26.92
N GLU A 85 -18.45 -41.36 -26.53
CA GLU A 85 -17.01 -41.49 -26.36
C GLU A 85 -16.19 -40.50 -27.21
N ALA A 86 -15.44 -39.61 -26.56
CA ALA A 86 -14.23 -38.99 -27.10
C ALA A 86 -13.40 -38.38 -25.96
N THR A 87 -12.33 -39.07 -25.58
CA THR A 87 -11.26 -38.60 -24.71
C THR A 87 -10.73 -37.24 -25.18
N ALA A 88 -11.04 -36.17 -24.45
CA ALA A 88 -10.40 -34.87 -24.62
C ALA A 88 -9.37 -34.66 -23.50
N PRO A 89 -8.16 -34.15 -23.81
CA PRO A 89 -7.11 -33.99 -22.81
C PRO A 89 -7.51 -32.91 -21.81
N ILE A 90 -7.34 -33.21 -20.52
CA ILE A 90 -7.47 -32.26 -19.41
C ILE A 90 -6.46 -31.13 -19.65
N ARG A 91 -6.94 -29.97 -20.11
CA ARG A 91 -6.18 -28.73 -20.05
C ARG A 91 -6.21 -28.25 -18.59
N PRO A 92 -5.07 -27.99 -17.94
CA PRO A 92 -5.07 -27.22 -16.71
C PRO A 92 -5.54 -25.81 -17.09
N CYS A 93 -6.70 -25.39 -16.58
CA CYS A 93 -7.04 -23.98 -16.59
C CYS A 93 -5.96 -23.24 -15.79
N PRO A 94 -5.28 -22.22 -16.34
CA PRO A 94 -4.53 -21.32 -15.50
C PRO A 94 -5.58 -20.61 -14.66
N SER A 95 -5.71 -21.01 -13.39
CA SER A 95 -6.42 -20.22 -12.40
C SER A 95 -5.81 -18.82 -12.47
N ALA A 96 -6.58 -17.87 -12.99
CA ALA A 96 -6.24 -16.47 -12.90
C ALA A 96 -6.14 -16.16 -11.40
N VAL A 97 -4.92 -16.21 -10.89
CA VAL A 97 -4.55 -15.76 -9.56
C VAL A 97 -5.00 -14.30 -9.52
N ALA A 98 -6.11 -14.05 -8.83
CA ALA A 98 -6.54 -12.69 -8.54
C ALA A 98 -5.48 -12.10 -7.61
N ASP A 99 -4.52 -11.41 -8.21
CA ASP A 99 -3.43 -10.67 -7.59
C ASP A 99 -4.02 -9.55 -6.70
N ASN A 100 -4.32 -9.91 -5.44
CA ASN A 100 -4.83 -9.00 -4.41
C ASN A 100 -3.74 -8.61 -3.40
N GLY A 101 -2.67 -9.41 -3.27
CA GLY A 101 -1.50 -9.08 -2.43
C GLY A 101 -0.78 -7.81 -2.87
N ASN A 102 -0.84 -7.49 -4.17
CA ASN A 102 -0.27 -6.27 -4.70
C ASN A 102 -1.09 -5.03 -4.33
N ARG A 103 -2.43 -5.11 -4.24
CA ARG A 103 -3.28 -3.94 -3.99
C ARG A 103 -3.01 -3.30 -2.63
N VAL A 104 -2.89 -4.12 -1.59
CA VAL A 104 -2.59 -3.64 -0.23
C VAL A 104 -1.18 -3.07 -0.17
N LEU A 105 -0.19 -3.76 -0.74
CA LEU A 105 1.18 -3.26 -0.85
C LEU A 105 1.25 -1.91 -1.60
N TYR A 106 0.46 -1.74 -2.66
CA TYR A 106 0.34 -0.48 -3.41
C TYR A 106 -0.35 0.62 -2.61
N THR A 107 -1.42 0.31 -1.89
CA THR A 107 -2.09 1.28 -1.02
C THR A 107 -1.15 1.74 0.10
N VAL A 108 -0.38 0.83 0.70
CA VAL A 108 0.61 1.15 1.73
C VAL A 108 1.76 2.00 1.17
N LEU A 109 2.32 1.64 0.01
CA LEU A 109 3.37 2.43 -0.65
C LEU A 109 2.88 3.82 -1.06
N PHE A 110 1.65 3.95 -1.54
CA PHE A 110 1.03 5.24 -1.90
C PHE A 110 0.80 6.13 -0.68
N ILE A 111 0.30 5.55 0.42
CA ILE A 111 0.11 6.27 1.68
C ILE A 111 1.47 6.69 2.28
N LEU A 112 2.50 5.85 2.16
CA LEU A 112 3.85 6.15 2.61
C LEU A 112 4.46 7.33 1.84
N ASP A 113 4.29 7.37 0.51
CA ASP A 113 4.75 8.48 -0.34
C ASP A 113 3.97 9.78 -0.03
N MET A 114 2.65 9.69 0.15
CA MET A 114 1.82 10.82 0.58
C MET A 114 2.26 11.36 1.94
N ILE A 115 2.58 10.50 2.90
CA ILE A 115 3.12 10.89 4.21
C ILE A 115 4.52 11.50 4.06
N PHE A 116 5.39 10.93 3.23
CA PHE A 116 6.75 11.42 3.05
C PHE A 116 6.82 12.79 2.35
N PHE A 117 5.84 13.12 1.51
CA PHE A 117 5.72 14.45 0.90
C PHE A 117 4.88 15.43 1.73
N ALA A 118 3.80 14.98 2.37
CA ALA A 118 2.92 15.85 3.14
C ALA A 118 3.50 16.22 4.52
N LEU A 119 4.15 15.26 5.20
CA LEU A 119 4.65 15.45 6.56
C LEU A 119 5.80 16.47 6.65
N PRO A 120 6.79 16.51 5.74
CA PRO A 120 7.75 17.61 5.65
C PRO A 120 7.24 18.78 4.79
N GLY A 121 6.24 18.58 3.93
CA GLY A 121 5.69 19.63 3.07
C GLY A 121 4.99 20.77 3.83
N ILE A 122 4.33 20.46 4.95
CA ILE A 122 3.65 21.48 5.77
C ILE A 122 4.65 22.36 6.56
N PRO A 123 5.61 21.83 7.34
CA PRO A 123 6.60 22.66 8.04
C PRO A 123 7.67 23.22 7.09
N GLY A 124 8.08 22.47 6.07
CA GLY A 124 9.05 22.92 5.06
C GLY A 124 8.48 23.98 4.13
N GLY A 125 7.21 23.85 3.73
CA GLY A 125 6.50 24.86 2.94
C GLY A 125 6.31 26.18 3.70
N PHE A 126 5.98 26.12 5.00
CA PHE A 126 5.91 27.30 5.85
C PHE A 126 7.27 27.98 6.06
N ALA A 127 8.34 27.20 6.27
CA ALA A 127 9.69 27.73 6.38
C ALA A 127 10.17 28.37 5.06
N LEU A 128 9.87 27.75 3.92
CA LEU A 128 10.19 28.30 2.59
C LEU A 128 9.41 29.59 2.30
N ALA A 129 8.13 29.64 2.66
CA ALA A 129 7.30 30.84 2.52
C ALA A 129 7.79 31.99 3.43
N ALA A 130 8.17 31.68 4.68
CA ALA A 130 8.75 32.65 5.61
C ALA A 130 10.12 33.17 5.13
N ALA A 131 10.98 32.28 4.62
CA ALA A 131 12.26 32.67 4.02
C ALA A 131 12.05 33.53 2.76
N GLY A 132 11.10 33.17 1.90
CA GLY A 132 10.71 33.98 0.75
C GLY A 132 10.25 35.39 1.16
N ALA A 133 9.37 35.49 2.15
CA ALA A 133 8.92 36.79 2.67
C ALA A 133 10.06 37.62 3.27
N ALA A 134 10.97 37.00 4.03
CA ALA A 134 12.15 37.68 4.57
C ALA A 134 13.09 38.20 3.46
N ILE A 135 13.27 37.43 2.38
CA ILE A 135 14.04 37.85 1.21
C ILE A 135 13.34 39.02 0.50
N LEU A 136 12.02 39.02 0.37
CA LEU A 136 11.27 40.15 -0.20
C LEU A 136 11.41 41.42 0.65
N ILE A 137 11.28 41.31 1.97
CA ILE A 137 11.40 42.45 2.89
C ILE A 137 12.83 43.00 2.88
N THR A 138 13.84 42.12 2.96
CA THR A 138 15.26 42.50 2.90
C THR A 138 15.60 43.11 1.53
N SER A 139 15.01 42.59 0.46
CA SER A 139 15.18 43.09 -0.90
C SER A 139 14.52 44.46 -1.13
N VAL A 140 13.35 44.72 -0.55
CA VAL A 140 12.75 46.06 -0.57
C VAL A 140 13.58 47.06 0.25
N ALA A 141 14.17 46.60 1.37
CA ALA A 141 15.06 47.43 2.21
C ALA A 141 16.44 47.70 1.55
N ALA A 142 17.00 46.73 0.83
CA ALA A 142 18.29 46.83 0.14
C ALA A 142 18.16 47.38 -1.30
N GLY A 143 16.99 47.23 -1.91
CA GLY A 143 16.65 47.60 -3.29
C GLY A 143 16.52 49.11 -3.53
N ILE A 144 16.74 49.93 -2.50
CA ILE A 144 16.94 51.37 -2.69
C ILE A 144 18.26 51.63 -3.46
N PHE A 145 19.18 50.65 -3.55
CA PHE A 145 20.45 50.83 -4.28
C PHE A 145 20.91 49.69 -5.21
N ALA A 146 20.21 48.55 -5.30
CA ALA A 146 20.59 47.44 -6.19
C ALA A 146 19.54 47.19 -7.29
N SER A 147 19.98 47.28 -8.54
CA SER A 147 19.21 47.24 -9.80
C SER A 147 18.01 46.28 -9.81
N SER A 148 16.82 46.82 -10.05
CA SER A 148 15.53 46.10 -10.22
C SER A 148 15.58 44.94 -11.23
N ALA A 149 16.55 44.95 -12.14
CA ALA A 149 16.78 43.88 -13.11
C ALA A 149 17.21 42.55 -12.45
N LEU A 150 18.00 42.59 -11.37
CA LEU A 150 18.50 41.39 -10.70
C LEU A 150 17.37 40.65 -9.96
N LEU A 151 16.44 41.39 -9.37
CA LEU A 151 15.26 40.82 -8.73
C LEU A 151 14.33 40.16 -9.73
N ALA A 152 14.08 40.80 -10.88
CA ALA A 152 13.28 40.21 -11.95
C ALA A 152 13.87 38.86 -12.42
N LEU A 153 15.18 38.78 -12.57
CA LEU A 153 15.87 37.53 -12.94
C LEU A 153 15.74 36.43 -11.86
N CYS A 154 15.81 36.79 -10.58
CA CYS A 154 15.58 35.84 -9.49
C CYS A 154 14.16 35.26 -9.48
N PHE A 155 13.12 36.06 -9.72
CA PHE A 155 11.73 35.57 -9.80
C PHE A 155 11.50 34.64 -10.99
N ILE A 156 12.10 34.98 -12.15
CA ILE A 156 12.03 34.12 -13.33
C ILE A 156 12.72 32.79 -13.05
N SER A 157 13.91 32.81 -12.43
CA SER A 157 14.64 31.60 -12.04
C SER A 157 13.87 30.75 -11.03
N LEU A 158 13.27 31.36 -10.00
CA LEU A 158 12.44 30.68 -9.01
C LEU A 158 11.20 30.03 -9.65
N SER A 159 10.56 30.73 -10.57
CA SER A 159 9.39 30.20 -11.30
C SER A 159 9.75 28.97 -12.12
N ILE A 160 10.87 29.03 -12.84
CA ILE A 160 11.38 27.89 -13.63
C ILE A 160 11.74 26.71 -12.72
N ALA A 161 12.34 26.97 -11.56
CA ALA A 161 12.69 25.94 -10.58
C ALA A 161 11.44 25.24 -9.99
N LEU A 162 10.38 25.99 -9.72
CA LEU A 162 9.12 25.42 -9.23
C LEU A 162 8.42 24.58 -10.30
N ILE A 163 8.42 25.06 -11.55
CA ILE A 163 7.84 24.32 -12.69
C ILE A 163 8.63 23.04 -12.92
N SER A 164 9.97 23.08 -12.89
CA SER A 164 10.80 21.88 -13.09
C SER A 164 10.63 20.85 -11.97
N ALA A 165 10.54 21.30 -10.72
CA ALA A 165 10.24 20.43 -9.57
C ALA A 165 8.85 19.77 -9.71
N GLY A 166 7.84 20.53 -10.13
CA GLY A 166 6.49 19.99 -10.38
C GLY A 166 6.47 18.96 -11.51
N VAL A 167 7.16 19.23 -12.62
CA VAL A 167 7.28 18.28 -13.74
C VAL A 167 8.01 17.01 -13.31
N LEU A 168 9.08 17.12 -12.53
CA LEU A 168 9.78 15.95 -11.97
C LEU A 168 8.88 15.10 -11.07
N ALA A 169 8.06 15.73 -10.22
CA ALA A 169 7.10 15.03 -9.38
C ALA A 169 6.06 14.28 -10.22
N ILE A 170 5.53 14.91 -11.28
CA ILE A 170 4.57 14.28 -12.19
C ILE A 170 5.21 13.10 -12.94
N LEU A 171 6.45 13.24 -13.40
CA LEU A 171 7.18 12.16 -14.06
C LEU A 171 7.47 10.99 -13.11
N LEU A 172 7.78 11.26 -11.84
CA LEU A 172 7.95 10.25 -10.80
C LEU A 172 6.64 9.47 -10.57
N ILE A 173 5.51 10.17 -10.50
CA ILE A 173 4.18 9.56 -10.37
C ILE A 173 3.86 8.68 -11.60
N ILE A 174 4.12 9.16 -12.82
CA ILE A 174 3.87 8.36 -14.02
C ILE A 174 4.79 7.15 -14.08
N TRP A 175 6.06 7.31 -13.68
CA TRP A 175 7.02 6.21 -13.65
C TRP A 175 6.65 5.15 -12.60
N SER A 176 6.22 5.56 -11.40
CA SER A 176 5.75 4.64 -10.37
C SER A 176 4.48 3.90 -10.79
N LEU A 177 3.53 4.59 -11.44
CA LEU A 177 2.35 3.98 -12.05
C LEU A 177 2.72 2.98 -13.16
N ARG A 178 3.71 3.31 -14.00
CA ARG A 178 4.17 2.42 -15.06
C ARG A 178 4.91 1.21 -14.51
N ALA A 179 5.75 1.38 -13.49
CA ALA A 179 6.42 0.29 -12.80
C ALA A 179 5.40 -0.65 -12.14
N CYS A 180 4.35 -0.08 -11.54
CA CYS A 180 3.20 -0.79 -11.00
C CYS A 180 2.45 -1.56 -12.11
N TYR A 181 2.18 -0.93 -13.25
CA TYR A 181 1.49 -1.55 -14.38
C TYR A 181 2.30 -2.69 -15.03
N GLN A 182 3.62 -2.53 -15.18
CA GLN A 182 4.50 -3.56 -15.74
C GLN A 182 4.59 -4.79 -14.85
N ARG A 183 4.47 -4.63 -13.53
CA ARG A 183 4.57 -5.73 -12.56
C ARG A 183 3.26 -6.52 -12.40
N MET A 184 2.13 -5.94 -12.83
CA MET A 184 0.83 -6.61 -12.88
C MET A 184 0.60 -7.42 -14.17
N ARG A 185 1.48 -7.30 -15.17
CA ARG A 185 1.36 -7.97 -16.47
C ARG A 185 2.29 -9.17 -16.55
#